data_AF-A0A6V7JA85-F1
#
_entry.id   AF-A0A6V7JA85-F1
#
_cell.length_a   1.000
_cell.length_b   1.000
_cell.length_c   1.000
_cell.angle_alpha   90.00
_cell.angle_beta   90.00
_cell.angle_gamma   90.00
#
_symmetry.space_group_name_H-M   'P 1'
#
loop_
_entity.id
_entity.type
_entity.pdbx_description
1 polymer ?
#
loop_
_entity_poly.entity_id
_entity_poly.type
_entity_poly.pdbx_seq_one_letter_code
_entity_poly.pdbx_strand_id
1 'polypeptide(L)'
;KCSIFASKESKPDVDPVLVIGAGLSAADAIIAARFRSIPVIHAFRDTLSTSERLKSLPVSMYPEYHKVYEMMTDGRNHRLYRPLAGYNLIDLGVRGDCNKKRERRVLLRGPAGQIFGFRVSVVAILI
;
A
#
# COMPACT_ATOMS: atom_id res chain seq x y z
N LYS A 1 -19.18 -6.82 -16.61
CA LYS A 1 -18.23 -5.92 -17.30
C LYS A 1 -17.14 -5.55 -16.31
N CYS A 2 -15.91 -6.05 -16.51
CA CYS A 2 -14.78 -5.80 -15.62
C CYS A 2 -14.01 -4.59 -16.16
N SER A 3 -14.21 -3.40 -15.60
CA SER A 3 -13.53 -2.17 -16.02
C SER A 3 -12.20 -2.06 -15.26
N ILE A 4 -11.10 -2.35 -15.95
CA ILE A 4 -9.74 -2.13 -15.47
C ILE A 4 -9.49 -0.61 -15.46
N PHE A 5 -9.68 0.03 -14.32
CA PHE A 5 -9.25 1.43 -14.15
C PHE A 5 -7.76 1.45 -13.82
N ALA A 6 -6.95 1.69 -14.84
CA ALA A 6 -5.54 2.03 -14.67
C ALA A 6 -5.46 3.49 -14.20
N SER A 7 -5.27 3.73 -12.91
CA SER A 7 -4.86 5.05 -12.43
C SER A 7 -3.51 5.39 -13.08
N LYS A 8 -3.50 6.37 -14.00
CA LYS A 8 -2.28 7.01 -14.48
C LYS A 8 -1.67 7.78 -13.31
N GLU A 9 -0.61 7.23 -12.72
CA GLU A 9 0.25 7.93 -11.76
C GLU A 9 1.64 7.99 -12.41
N SER A 10 2.29 9.15 -12.34
CA SER A 10 3.60 9.44 -12.96
C SER A 10 4.55 8.27 -12.71
N LYS A 11 5.11 7.67 -13.78
CA LYS A 11 6.06 6.56 -13.67
C LYS A 11 7.14 6.91 -12.64
N PRO A 12 7.16 6.28 -11.47
CA PRO A 12 8.39 6.26 -10.69
C PRO A 12 9.39 5.41 -11.49
N ASP A 13 10.67 5.73 -11.39
CA ASP A 13 11.74 4.93 -12.02
C ASP A 13 11.74 3.47 -11.49
N VAL A 14 11.11 3.26 -10.33
CA VAL A 14 10.98 1.98 -9.62
C VAL A 14 9.52 1.54 -9.46
N ASP A 15 9.27 0.24 -9.63
CA ASP A 15 7.96 -0.36 -9.39
C ASP A 15 7.58 -0.30 -7.89
N PRO A 16 6.36 0.12 -7.53
CA PRO A 16 5.96 0.33 -6.13
C PRO A 16 5.85 -0.97 -5.32
N VAL A 17 5.96 -0.86 -4.00
CA VAL A 17 5.74 -1.97 -3.06
C VAL A 17 4.32 -1.92 -2.54
N LEU A 18 3.63 -3.06 -2.52
CA LEU A 18 2.33 -3.20 -1.88
C LEU A 18 2.50 -3.68 -0.44
N VAL A 19 1.97 -2.92 0.51
CA VAL A 19 1.83 -3.32 1.91
C VAL A 19 0.36 -3.55 2.20
N ILE A 20 0.03 -4.74 2.72
CA ILE A 20 -1.32 -5.10 3.16
C ILE A 20 -1.26 -5.31 4.66
N GLY A 21 -2.03 -4.53 5.41
CA GLY A 21 -2.04 -4.59 6.86
C GLY A 21 -2.36 -3.23 7.45
N ALA A 22 -2.55 -3.15 8.77
CA ALA A 22 -2.80 -1.87 9.42
C ALA A 22 -2.04 -1.69 10.75
N GLY A 23 -1.38 -2.72 11.28
CA GLY A 23 -0.66 -2.64 12.54
C GLY A 23 0.70 -1.93 12.46
N LEU A 24 1.44 -1.97 13.59
CA LEU A 24 2.82 -1.43 13.69
C LEU A 24 3.74 -2.00 12.63
N SER A 25 3.68 -3.31 12.38
CA SER A 25 4.52 -3.95 11.36
C SER A 25 4.29 -3.35 9.97
N ALA A 26 3.05 -3.01 9.63
CA ALA A 26 2.72 -2.34 8.38
C ALA A 26 3.28 -0.91 8.33
N ALA A 27 3.16 -0.17 9.43
CA ALA A 27 3.78 1.15 9.55
C ALA A 27 5.30 1.08 9.39
N ASP A 28 5.97 0.09 10.00
CA ASP A 28 7.41 -0.11 9.87
C ASP A 28 7.84 -0.40 8.43
N ALA A 29 7.09 -1.26 7.73
CA ALA A 29 7.34 -1.54 6.31
C ALA A 29 7.16 -0.29 5.43
N ILE A 30 6.16 0.55 5.72
CA ILE A 30 5.93 1.82 5.01
C ILE A 30 7.09 2.78 5.27
N ILE A 31 7.53 2.92 6.53
CA ILE A 31 8.67 3.78 6.90
C ILE A 31 9.93 3.30 6.18
N ALA A 32 10.25 2.01 6.25
CA ALA A 32 11.42 1.43 5.62
C ALA A 32 11.44 1.63 4.09
N ALA A 33 10.29 1.46 3.42
CA ALA A 33 10.19 1.67 1.99
C ALA A 33 10.32 3.17 1.61
N ARG A 34 9.67 4.06 2.37
CA ARG A 34 9.76 5.51 2.15
C ARG A 34 11.16 6.05 2.42
N PHE A 35 11.87 5.51 3.42
CA PHE A 35 13.27 5.86 3.71
C PHE A 35 14.19 5.59 2.51
N ARG A 36 13.89 4.55 1.73
CA ARG A 36 14.60 4.21 0.48
C ARG A 36 14.05 4.92 -0.76
N SER A 37 13.15 5.89 -0.59
CA SER A 37 12.45 6.58 -1.69
C SER A 37 11.67 5.66 -2.63
N ILE A 38 11.20 4.52 -2.13
CA ILE A 38 10.40 3.56 -2.91
C ILE A 38 8.92 3.91 -2.72
N PRO A 39 8.13 4.02 -3.81
CA PRO A 39 6.71 4.31 -3.71
C PRO A 39 5.96 3.15 -3.09
N VAL A 40 5.06 3.46 -2.16
CA VAL A 40 4.29 2.48 -1.39
C VAL A 40 2.81 2.59 -1.73
N ILE A 41 2.22 1.46 -2.06
CA ILE A 41 0.77 1.28 -2.10
C ILE A 41 0.39 0.58 -0.81
N HIS A 42 -0.49 1.18 -0.02
CA HIS A 42 -0.87 0.66 1.29
C HIS A 42 -2.34 0.30 1.31
N ALA A 43 -2.66 -0.99 1.34
CA ALA A 43 -4.03 -1.50 1.36
C ALA A 43 -4.42 -1.97 2.76
N PHE A 44 -5.54 -1.46 3.26
CA PHE A 44 -6.03 -1.76 4.61
C PHE A 44 -7.56 -1.71 4.63
N ARG A 45 -8.17 -2.46 5.56
CA ARG A 45 -9.64 -2.58 5.66
C ARG A 45 -10.29 -1.37 6.34
N ASP A 46 -9.74 -0.90 7.46
CA ASP A 46 -10.32 0.20 8.26
C ASP A 46 -9.25 1.16 8.79
N THR A 47 -9.53 2.47 8.69
CA THR A 47 -8.73 3.53 9.33
C THR A 47 -8.97 3.59 10.84
N LEU A 48 -10.20 3.32 11.29
CA LEU A 48 -10.68 3.60 12.65
C LEU A 48 -10.11 2.64 13.70
N SER A 49 -10.18 1.33 13.46
CA SER A 49 -9.69 0.30 14.39
C SER A 49 -8.17 0.33 14.60
N THR A 50 -7.46 0.85 13.60
CA THR A 50 -6.01 0.93 13.54
C THR A 50 -5.45 2.10 14.31
N SER A 51 -6.07 3.29 14.18
CA SER A 51 -5.55 4.48 14.85
C SER A 51 -5.66 4.37 16.39
N GLU A 52 -6.65 3.64 16.91
CA GLU A 52 -6.87 3.46 18.35
C GLU A 52 -5.72 2.72 19.05
N ARG A 53 -5.18 1.65 18.45
CA ARG A 53 -4.10 0.83 19.06
C ARG A 53 -2.73 1.52 19.04
N LEU A 54 -2.60 2.59 18.27
CA LEU A 54 -1.31 3.17 17.88
C LEU A 54 -1.19 4.64 18.31
N LYS A 55 -2.33 5.32 18.52
CA LYS A 55 -2.43 6.56 19.31
C LYS A 55 -2.01 6.39 20.77
N SER A 56 -1.96 5.15 21.28
CA SER A 56 -1.49 4.84 22.63
C SER A 56 0.04 4.91 22.77
N LEU A 57 0.78 5.02 21.66
CA LEU A 57 2.23 5.19 21.71
C LEU A 57 2.60 6.65 21.97
N PRO A 58 3.56 6.93 22.87
CA PRO A 58 4.02 8.29 23.10
C PRO A 58 4.64 8.91 21.84
N VAL A 59 4.10 10.05 21.41
CA VAL A 59 4.56 10.81 20.23
C VAL A 59 6.05 11.14 20.28
N SER A 60 6.58 11.36 21.48
CA SER A 60 7.98 11.70 21.71
C SER A 60 8.96 10.58 21.38
N MET A 61 8.53 9.30 21.35
CA MET A 61 9.41 8.18 21.03
C MET A 61 9.37 7.75 19.56
N TYR A 62 8.26 7.98 18.84
CA TYR A 62 8.07 7.45 17.47
C TYR A 62 7.36 8.44 16.53
N PRO A 63 7.96 9.61 16.24
CA PRO A 63 7.31 10.66 15.42
C PRO A 63 7.00 10.22 13.98
N GLU A 64 7.81 9.33 13.38
CA GLU A 64 7.61 8.82 12.02
C GLU A 64 6.35 7.96 11.89
N TYR A 65 6.03 7.21 12.94
CA TYR A 65 4.82 6.39 13.00
C TYR A 65 3.58 7.27 13.00
N HIS A 66 3.58 8.35 13.78
CA HIS A 66 2.50 9.33 13.76
C HIS A 66 2.28 9.91 12.37
N LYS A 67 3.37 10.18 11.62
CA LYS A 67 3.24 10.66 10.25
C LYS A 67 2.58 9.64 9.33
N VAL A 68 2.88 8.35 9.48
CA VAL A 68 2.21 7.30 8.71
C VAL A 68 0.71 7.25 9.02
N TYR A 69 0.32 7.35 10.28
CA TYR A 69 -1.11 7.36 10.65
C TYR A 69 -1.85 8.60 10.18
N GLU A 70 -1.19 9.77 10.22
CA GLU A 70 -1.74 10.99 9.64
C GLU A 70 -2.00 10.78 8.14
N MET A 71 -1.05 10.20 7.40
CA MET A 71 -1.23 9.89 5.98
C MET A 71 -2.31 8.81 5.74
N MET A 72 -2.44 7.81 6.63
CA MET A 72 -3.53 6.82 6.57
C MET A 72 -4.90 7.48 6.76
N THR A 73 -4.97 8.50 7.63
CA THR A 73 -6.21 9.19 8.02
C THR A 73 -6.60 10.27 7.01
N ASP A 74 -5.63 11.03 6.49
CA ASP A 74 -5.84 12.05 5.46
C ASP A 74 -6.35 11.42 4.16
N GLY A 75 -5.94 10.18 3.88
CA GLY A 75 -6.43 9.41 2.72
C GLY A 75 -5.98 9.98 1.37
N ARG A 76 -5.11 10.99 1.38
CA ARG A 76 -4.55 11.62 0.18
C ARG A 76 -3.33 10.86 -0.34
N ASN A 77 -3.10 10.94 -1.64
CA ASN A 77 -1.85 10.45 -2.22
C ASN A 77 -0.73 11.42 -1.86
N HIS A 78 0.31 10.92 -1.20
CA HIS A 78 1.54 11.63 -0.93
C HIS A 78 2.64 11.18 -1.89
N ARG A 79 3.74 11.95 -2.00
CA ARG A 79 4.84 11.76 -2.97
C ARG A 79 5.34 10.31 -3.13
N LEU A 80 5.25 9.47 -2.10
CA LEU A 80 5.69 8.07 -2.11
C LEU A 80 4.72 7.14 -1.37
N TYR A 81 3.49 7.57 -1.13
CA TYR A 81 2.53 6.82 -0.33
C TYR A 81 1.13 7.00 -0.88
N ARG A 82 0.51 5.88 -1.24
CA ARG A 82 -0.86 5.82 -1.73
C ARG A 82 -1.71 4.95 -0.80
N PRO A 83 -2.63 5.55 -0.02
CA PRO A 83 -3.55 4.79 0.81
C PRO A 83 -4.69 4.19 -0.05
N LEU A 84 -5.00 2.92 0.20
CA LEU A 84 -6.09 2.17 -0.41
C LEU A 84 -7.00 1.60 0.70
N ALA A 85 -7.79 2.48 1.31
CA ALA A 85 -8.74 2.14 2.36
C ALA A 85 -9.92 1.31 1.81
N GLY A 86 -10.25 0.20 2.47
CA GLY A 86 -11.32 -0.72 2.08
C GLY A 86 -10.98 -1.64 0.91
N TYR A 87 -9.70 -1.70 0.49
CA TYR A 87 -9.28 -2.57 -0.60
C TYR A 87 -8.92 -3.96 -0.08
N ASN A 88 -9.42 -5.00 -0.75
CA ASN A 88 -9.12 -6.39 -0.41
C ASN A 88 -8.32 -7.06 -1.54
N LEU A 89 -7.32 -7.85 -1.19
CA LEU A 89 -6.56 -8.62 -2.17
C LEU A 89 -7.42 -9.74 -2.77
N ILE A 90 -7.48 -9.81 -4.10
CA ILE A 90 -8.17 -10.88 -4.84
C ILE A 90 -7.15 -11.89 -5.34
N ASP A 91 -6.11 -11.42 -6.04
CA ASP A 91 -5.18 -12.30 -6.74
C ASP A 91 -3.77 -11.68 -6.85
N LEU A 92 -2.78 -12.55 -6.90
CA LEU A 92 -1.36 -12.25 -7.05
C LEU A 92 -0.82 -12.96 -8.29
N GLY A 93 -0.78 -12.25 -9.41
CA GLY A 93 -0.24 -12.76 -10.66
C GLY A 93 1.27 -12.50 -10.76
N VAL A 94 2.05 -13.57 -10.91
CA VAL A 94 3.46 -13.46 -11.33
C VAL A 94 3.54 -13.90 -12.79
N ARG A 95 3.74 -12.94 -13.70
CA ARG A 95 3.91 -13.23 -15.12
C ARG A 95 5.37 -13.04 -15.48
N GLY A 96 6.05 -14.14 -15.77
CA GLY A 96 7.44 -14.15 -16.21
C GLY A 96 7.63 -15.14 -17.34
N ASP A 97 7.96 -14.64 -18.53
CA ASP A 97 8.61 -15.47 -19.55
C ASP A 97 10.08 -15.65 -19.18
N CYS A 98 10.67 -16.78 -19.54
CA CYS A 98 12.10 -17.08 -19.33
C CYS A 98 13.06 -16.02 -19.92
N ASN A 99 12.57 -15.15 -20.81
CA ASN A 99 13.34 -14.09 -21.49
C ASN A 99 12.90 -12.65 -21.18
N LYS A 100 11.90 -12.41 -20.31
CA LYS A 100 11.44 -11.04 -19.98
C LYS A 100 11.44 -10.77 -18.47
N LYS A 101 11.73 -9.52 -18.10
CA LYS A 101 11.70 -8.99 -16.72
C LYS A 101 10.40 -9.44 -16.03
N ARG A 102 10.52 -10.14 -14.89
CA ARG A 102 9.38 -10.67 -14.13
C ARG A 102 8.45 -9.51 -13.74
N GLU A 103 7.23 -9.51 -14.26
CA GLU A 103 6.23 -8.51 -13.92
C GLU A 103 5.28 -9.10 -12.88
N ARG A 104 5.26 -8.50 -11.68
CA ARG A 104 4.31 -8.89 -10.63
C ARG A 104 3.13 -7.94 -10.67
N ARG A 105 1.92 -8.50 -10.74
CA ARG A 105 0.67 -7.74 -10.77
C ARG A 105 -0.24 -8.27 -9.68
N VAL A 106 -0.97 -7.35 -9.05
CA VAL A 106 -1.91 -7.66 -7.97
C VAL A 106 -3.29 -7.16 -8.38
N LEU A 107 -4.31 -7.94 -8.07
CA LEU A 107 -5.70 -7.56 -8.24
C LEU A 107 -6.28 -7.22 -6.88
N LEU A 108 -6.72 -5.98 -6.72
CA LEU A 108 -7.40 -5.52 -5.51
C LEU A 108 -8.87 -5.22 -5.81
N ARG A 109 -9.75 -5.64 -4.91
CA ARG A 109 -11.15 -5.25 -4.89
C ARG A 109 -11.29 -3.95 -4.14
N GLY A 110 -11.78 -2.91 -4.79
CA GLY A 110 -12.13 -1.66 -4.12
C GLY A 110 -13.40 -1.78 -3.27
N PRO A 111 -13.69 -0.79 -2.43
CA PRO A 111 -14.85 -0.79 -1.53
C PRO A 111 -16.20 -0.83 -2.28
N ALA A 112 -16.29 -0.23 -3.47
CA ALA A 112 -17.49 -0.31 -4.33
C ALA A 112 -17.54 -1.59 -5.19
N GLY A 113 -16.69 -2.58 -4.91
CA GLY A 113 -16.67 -3.88 -5.57
C GLY A 113 -15.97 -3.93 -6.93
N GLN A 114 -15.42 -2.82 -7.40
CA GLN A 114 -14.63 -2.78 -8.65
C GLN A 114 -13.25 -3.43 -8.48
N ILE A 115 -12.70 -3.99 -9.55
CA ILE A 115 -11.41 -4.69 -9.54
C ILE A 115 -10.34 -3.79 -10.17
N PHE A 116 -9.25 -3.58 -9.45
CA PHE A 116 -8.11 -2.79 -9.89
C PHE A 116 -6.85 -3.64 -9.98
N GLY A 117 -6.14 -3.53 -11.10
CA GLY A 117 -4.85 -4.17 -11.30
C GLY A 117 -3.69 -3.20 -11.05
N PHE A 118 -2.82 -3.53 -10.11
CA PHE A 118 -1.59 -2.76 -9.84
C PHE A 118 -0.36 -3.57 -10.21
N ARG A 119 0.64 -2.93 -10.80
CA ARG A 119 1.96 -3.51 -10.99
C ARG A 119 2.83 -3.14 -9.80
N VAL A 120 3.52 -4.12 -9.23
CA VAL A 120 4.30 -3.95 -8.00
C VAL A 120 5.63 -4.68 -8.09
N SER A 121 6.61 -4.25 -7.31
CA SER A 121 7.90 -4.93 -7.16
C SER A 121 7.82 -6.05 -6.12
N VAL A 122 7.19 -5.80 -4.98
CA VAL A 122 7.06 -6.72 -3.83
C VAL A 122 5.68 -6.55 -3.20
N VAL A 123 5.17 -7.63 -2.61
CA VAL A 123 3.96 -7.63 -1.78
C VAL A 123 4.32 -8.12 -0.38
N ALA A 124 4.00 -7.33 0.64
CA ALA A 124 4.15 -7.69 2.05
C ALA A 124 2.76 -7.75 2.70
N ILE A 125 2.39 -8.92 3.23
CA ILE A 125 1.14 -9.14 3.98
C ILE A 125 1.52 -9.21 5.45
N LEU A 126 1.03 -8.26 6.24
CA LEU A 126 1.40 -8.04 7.63
C LEU A 126 0.11 -8.04 8.45
N ILE A 127 -0.09 -9.14 9.18
CA ILE A 127 -1.28 -9.44 9.99
C ILE A 127 -1.04 -9.03 11.45
#